data_AF-A0A2R6K4Y7-F1
#
_entry.id   AF-A0A2R6K4Y7-F1
#
_cell.length_a   1.000
_cell.length_b   1.000
_cell.length_c   1.000
_cell.angle_alpha   90.00
_cell.angle_beta   90.00
_cell.angle_gamma   90.00
#
_symmetry.space_group_name_H-M   'P 1'
#
loop_
_entity.id
_entity.type
_entity.pdbx_description
1 polymer ?
#
loop_
_entity_poly.entity_id
_entity_poly.type
_entity_poly.pdbx_seq_one_letter_code
_entity_poly.pdbx_strand_id
1 'polypeptide(L)'
;MSNEQDHPNHPSVDQSDRTVPRNLRQTGDPNIEMLVSTRVRKSPFFHKSFNENGAWRCTVYNRIYHPRGLVEPEDGGAMAEYEALTNAVTLW
;
A
#
# COMPACT_ATOMS: atom_id res chain seq x y z
N MET A 1 -9.16 -15.59 27.86
CA MET A 1 -9.35 -14.31 28.56
C MET A 1 -8.08 -13.49 28.30
N SER A 2 -7.95 -12.89 27.12
CA SER A 2 -6.83 -12.01 26.81
C SER A 2 -7.05 -10.68 27.54
N ASN A 3 -6.00 -10.19 28.19
CA ASN A 3 -5.94 -8.86 28.80
C ASN A 3 -6.19 -7.79 27.71
N GLU A 4 -7.45 -7.44 27.49
CA GLU A 4 -7.82 -6.16 26.93
C GLU A 4 -7.57 -5.10 28.01
N GLN A 5 -7.15 -3.90 27.62
CA GLN A 5 -7.00 -2.71 28.49
C GLN A 5 -5.62 -2.56 29.16
N ASP A 6 -4.61 -2.19 28.37
CA ASP A 6 -3.66 -1.13 28.80
C ASP A 6 -2.84 -0.57 27.63
N HIS A 7 -3.50 -0.22 26.52
CA HIS A 7 -2.83 0.53 25.44
C HIS A 7 -3.27 1.99 25.53
N PRO A 8 -2.34 2.98 25.51
CA PRO A 8 -2.67 4.40 25.68
C PRO A 8 -3.60 4.96 24.59
N ASN A 9 -3.72 4.26 23.45
CA ASN A 9 -4.71 4.56 22.40
C ASN A 9 -6.03 3.78 22.54
N HIS A 10 -6.37 3.24 23.71
CA HIS A 10 -7.71 2.73 23.96
C HIS A 10 -8.60 3.91 24.38
N PRO A 11 -9.52 4.39 23.52
CA PRO A 11 -10.37 5.51 23.87
C PRO A 11 -11.25 5.12 25.07
N SER A 12 -11.29 5.98 26.10
CA SER A 12 -12.20 5.81 27.25
C SER A 12 -13.67 6.01 26.89
N VAL A 13 -13.95 6.41 25.64
CA VAL A 13 -15.27 6.66 25.09
C VAL A 13 -15.56 5.58 24.05
N ASP A 14 -16.68 4.87 24.22
CA ASP A 14 -17.20 3.96 23.21
C ASP A 14 -17.55 4.75 21.93
N GLN A 15 -17.01 4.31 20.81
CA GLN A 15 -17.21 4.91 19.48
C GLN A 15 -17.71 3.87 18.47
N SER A 16 -18.17 2.71 18.95
CA SER A 16 -18.63 1.60 18.10
C SER A 16 -19.87 1.96 17.27
N ASP A 17 -20.67 2.92 17.72
CA ASP A 17 -21.87 3.46 17.06
C ASP A 17 -21.57 4.62 16.09
N ARG A 18 -20.33 5.11 16.03
CA ARG A 18 -19.97 6.28 15.23
C ARG A 18 -20.03 6.01 13.73
N THR A 19 -21.01 6.60 13.06
CA THR A 19 -21.10 6.62 11.60
C THR A 19 -20.27 7.78 11.04
N VAL A 20 -19.05 7.50 10.57
CA VAL A 20 -18.24 8.49 9.84
C VAL A 20 -18.60 8.51 8.35
N PRO A 21 -18.89 9.69 7.77
CA PRO A 21 -19.09 9.81 6.33
C PRO A 21 -17.87 9.29 5.57
N ARG A 22 -18.09 8.38 4.61
CA ARG A 22 -17.02 7.94 3.71
C ARG A 22 -16.71 9.05 2.72
N ASN A 23 -15.46 9.49 2.66
CA ASN A 23 -15.02 10.48 1.70
C ASN A 23 -14.96 9.87 0.29
N LEU A 24 -15.98 10.16 -0.53
CA LEU A 24 -16.09 9.66 -1.90
C LEU A 24 -15.00 10.19 -2.84
N ARG A 25 -14.34 11.31 -2.52
CA ARG A 25 -13.20 11.84 -3.31
C ARG A 25 -11.96 10.94 -3.23
N GLN A 26 -11.88 10.08 -2.22
CA GLN A 26 -10.73 9.21 -1.95
C GLN A 26 -11.11 7.72 -1.99
N THR A 27 -12.34 7.40 -2.37
CA THR A 27 -12.81 6.01 -2.46
C THR A 27 -13.27 5.67 -3.87
N GLY A 28 -13.07 4.40 -4.23
CA GLY A 28 -13.37 3.87 -5.56
C GLY A 28 -12.11 3.70 -6.41
N ASP A 29 -12.03 2.56 -7.08
CA ASP A 29 -11.12 2.32 -8.19
C ASP A 29 -11.97 2.26 -9.47
N PRO A 30 -11.94 3.31 -10.31
CA PRO A 30 -12.66 3.32 -11.58
C PRO A 30 -11.96 2.48 -12.67
N ASN A 31 -10.95 1.67 -12.34
CA ASN A 31 -10.12 0.90 -13.27
C ASN A 31 -9.42 1.80 -14.31
N ILE A 32 -8.91 2.94 -13.86
CA ILE A 32 -8.14 3.85 -14.73
C ILE A 32 -6.70 3.35 -14.81
N GLU A 33 -6.23 3.11 -16.03
CA GLU A 33 -4.83 2.79 -16.30
C GLU A 33 -4.04 4.06 -16.66
N MET A 34 -3.02 4.36 -15.86
CA MET A 34 -2.18 5.54 -16.06
C MET A 34 -1.06 5.25 -17.06
N LEU A 35 -0.89 6.12 -18.07
CA LEU A 35 0.20 6.00 -19.03
C LEU A 35 1.57 6.33 -18.41
N VAL A 36 2.61 5.61 -18.85
CA VAL A 36 4.00 5.96 -18.56
C VAL A 36 4.38 7.22 -19.36
N SER A 37 4.88 8.24 -18.67
CA SER A 37 5.19 9.55 -19.22
C SER A 37 6.63 9.94 -18.90
N THR A 38 7.27 10.66 -19.82
CA THR A 38 8.62 11.24 -19.63
C THR A 38 8.66 12.34 -18.57
N ARG A 39 7.51 12.88 -18.15
CA ARG A 39 7.42 13.90 -17.08
C ARG A 39 7.56 13.31 -15.67
N VAL A 40 7.42 11.99 -15.54
CA VAL A 40 7.63 11.25 -14.31
C VAL A 40 8.85 10.35 -14.53
N ARG A 41 9.83 10.46 -13.64
CA ARG A 41 11.12 9.79 -13.81
C ARG A 41 11.00 8.31 -13.43
N LYS A 42 11.85 7.50 -14.05
CA LYS A 42 12.13 6.12 -13.65
C LYS A 42 13.33 6.11 -12.70
N SER A 43 13.33 5.26 -11.68
CA SER A 43 14.51 5.03 -10.85
C SER A 43 15.57 4.23 -11.63
N PRO A 44 16.85 4.23 -11.20
CA PRO A 44 17.88 3.34 -11.78
C PRO A 44 17.49 1.85 -11.72
N PHE A 45 16.61 1.47 -10.79
CA PHE A 45 16.16 0.09 -10.60
C PHE A 45 14.81 -0.22 -11.24
N PHE A 46 14.24 0.68 -12.04
CA PHE A 46 12.91 0.50 -12.63
C PHE A 46 12.78 -0.82 -13.40
N HIS A 47 13.78 -1.20 -14.19
CA HIS A 47 13.79 -2.49 -14.89
C HIS A 47 13.80 -3.68 -13.92
N LYS A 48 14.54 -3.59 -12.81
CA LYS A 48 14.59 -4.64 -11.79
C LYS A 48 13.26 -4.80 -11.10
N SER A 49 12.64 -3.69 -10.68
CA SER A 49 11.37 -3.72 -9.98
C SER A 49 10.25 -4.30 -10.85
N PHE A 50 10.04 -3.73 -12.04
CA PHE A 50 8.85 -4.05 -12.84
C PHE A 50 9.05 -5.25 -13.78
N ASN A 51 10.24 -5.44 -14.36
CA ASN A 51 10.45 -6.49 -15.36
C ASN A 51 11.07 -7.76 -14.76
N GLU A 52 12.01 -7.64 -13.83
CA GLU A 52 12.70 -8.81 -13.25
C GLU A 52 11.99 -9.37 -12.01
N ASN A 53 11.38 -8.50 -11.18
CA ASN A 53 10.79 -8.88 -9.89
C ASN A 53 9.26 -8.71 -9.84
N GLY A 54 8.60 -8.49 -10.98
CA GLY A 54 7.15 -8.58 -11.08
C GLY A 54 6.34 -7.50 -10.35
N ALA A 55 6.93 -6.35 -10.02
CA ALA A 55 6.12 -5.24 -9.51
C ALA A 55 5.06 -4.87 -10.57
N TRP A 56 3.79 -4.80 -10.17
CA TRP A 56 2.66 -4.68 -11.09
C TRP A 56 1.93 -3.34 -10.98
N ARG A 57 2.18 -2.58 -9.90
CA ARG A 57 1.64 -1.21 -9.74
C ARG A 57 2.60 -0.25 -9.07
N CYS A 58 2.38 1.04 -9.30
CA CYS A 58 3.19 2.11 -8.73
C CYS A 58 2.36 3.34 -8.38
N THR A 59 2.92 4.19 -7.52
CA THR A 59 2.44 5.55 -7.29
C THR A 59 3.47 6.56 -7.80
N VAL A 60 3.07 7.82 -7.93
CA VAL A 60 4.00 8.91 -8.20
C VAL A 60 4.41 9.54 -6.85
N TYR A 61 5.69 9.41 -6.50
CA TYR A 61 6.27 10.09 -5.33
C TYR A 61 7.43 10.98 -5.78
N ASN A 62 7.39 12.27 -5.47
CA ASN A 62 8.41 13.25 -5.89
C ASN A 62 8.76 13.19 -7.40
N ARG A 63 7.73 13.05 -8.25
CA ARG A 63 7.85 12.90 -9.71
C ARG A 63 8.71 11.70 -10.14
N ILE A 64 8.63 10.59 -9.40
CA ILE A 64 9.23 9.30 -9.73
C ILE A 64 8.15 8.23 -9.63
N TYR A 65 8.17 7.26 -10.55
CA TYR A 65 7.38 6.03 -10.43
C TYR A 65 7.94 5.17 -9.29
N HIS A 66 7.18 5.06 -8.21
CA HIS A 66 7.55 4.31 -7.01
C HIS A 66 6.71 3.03 -6.92
N PRO A 67 7.31 1.83 -6.97
CA PRO A 67 6.60 0.56 -6.82
C PRO A 67 5.75 0.50 -5.54
N ARG A 68 4.51 0.00 -5.62
CA ARG A 68 3.56 -0.14 -4.48
C ARG A 68 2.71 -1.42 -4.54
N GLY A 69 3.12 -2.38 -5.35
CA GLY A 69 2.54 -3.71 -5.39
C GLY A 69 3.52 -4.65 -6.07
N LEU A 70 4.10 -5.53 -5.26
CA LEU A 70 4.96 -6.63 -5.67
C LEU A 70 4.22 -7.97 -5.57
N VAL A 71 3.17 -8.04 -4.74
CA VAL A 71 2.29 -9.22 -4.65
C VAL A 71 0.88 -8.82 -5.10
N GLU A 72 0.27 -9.61 -5.96
CA GLU A 72 -1.09 -9.38 -6.46
C GLU A 72 -2.13 -9.63 -5.34
N PRO A 73 -3.32 -8.98 -5.39
CA PRO A 73 -4.32 -9.14 -4.34
C PRO A 73 -4.78 -10.59 -4.11
N GLU A 74 -4.88 -11.39 -5.19
CA GLU A 74 -5.20 -12.82 -5.17
C GLU A 74 -4.17 -13.66 -4.39
N ASP A 75 -2.93 -13.19 -4.33
CA ASP A 75 -1.81 -13.85 -3.65
C ASP A 75 -1.56 -13.26 -2.24
N GLY A 76 -2.51 -12.51 -1.69
CA GLY A 76 -2.45 -11.91 -0.35
C GLY A 76 -1.97 -10.45 -0.31
N GLY A 77 -1.57 -9.90 -1.46
CA GLY A 77 -1.29 -8.49 -1.68
C GLY A 77 -0.43 -7.83 -0.59
N ALA A 78 -0.89 -6.69 -0.07
CA ALA A 78 -0.14 -5.89 0.89
C ALA A 78 0.15 -6.63 2.21
N MET A 79 -0.66 -7.61 2.60
CA MET A 79 -0.41 -8.38 3.83
C MET A 79 0.71 -9.40 3.64
N ALA A 80 0.83 -10.01 2.47
CA ALA A 80 1.98 -10.85 2.12
C ALA A 80 3.27 -10.03 2.07
N GLU A 81 3.24 -8.83 1.51
CA GLU A 81 4.37 -7.89 1.56
C GLU A 81 4.73 -7.51 3.01
N TYR A 82 3.74 -7.26 3.87
CA TYR A 82 3.94 -6.97 5.28
C TYR A 82 4.60 -8.13 6.05
N GLU A 83 4.22 -9.37 5.76
CA GLU A 83 4.87 -10.55 6.35
C GLU A 83 6.36 -10.60 6.00
N ALA A 84 6.72 -10.38 4.73
CA ALA A 84 8.12 -10.34 4.30
C ALA A 84 8.87 -9.15 4.95
N LEU A 85 8.22 -7.99 5.10
CA LEU A 85 8.82 -6.82 5.76
C LEU A 85 9.13 -7.06 7.23
N THR A 86 8.30 -7.86 7.91
CA THR A 86 8.39 -8.08 9.35
C THR A 86 9.24 -9.29 9.73
N ASN A 87 9.34 -10.28 8.85
CA ASN A 87 9.98 -11.57 9.16
C ASN A 87 11.17 -11.91 8.25
N ALA A 88 11.45 -11.12 7.22
CA ALA A 88 12.54 -11.36 6.28
C ALA A 88 13.31 -10.07 5.93
N VAL A 89 14.15 -10.14 4.89
CA VAL A 89 14.88 -8.98 4.35
C VAL A 89 14.21 -8.56 3.05
N THR A 90 13.91 -7.27 2.94
CA THR A 90 13.33 -6.66 1.73
C THR A 90 14.25 -5.56 1.20
N LEU A 91 14.24 -5.37 -0.11
CA LEU A 91 14.96 -4.30 -0.81
C LEU A 91 13.95 -3.33 -1.41
N TRP A 92 14.22 -2.03 -1.25
CA TRP A 92 13.36 -0.93 -1.67
C TRP A 92 14.12 0.05 -2.55
#